data_AF-A0A9X0ANC7-F1
#
_entry.id   AF-A0A9X0ANC7-F1
#
_cell.length_a   1.000
_cell.length_b   1.000
_cell.length_c   1.000
_cell.angle_alpha   90.00
_cell.angle_beta   90.00
_cell.angle_gamma   90.00
#
_symmetry.space_group_name_H-M   'P 1'
#
loop_
_entity.id
_entity.type
_entity.pdbx_description
1 polymer ?
#
loop_
_entity_poly.entity_id
_entity_poly.type
_entity_poly.pdbx_seq_one_letter_code
_entity_poly.pdbx_strand_id
1 'polypeptide(L)'
;MAGINSPQPDLNRNRLPTLFEVLSRRTLPPVDLFSFYIYMRDQQRSVDYLDFWLDVAQHMSLCRHYVRELRRSVMIGTPKGEDAQSKRSSAVLENLGEMNHPAAGPSMFNTEKEKNQDAQMSAFLREQSDTGDVVAPQGHSPSHSVGSNSGHNLGNMSSERPRPSFMSSPLEFTSDSNSPAHTVARADIRASAEKILYTFLLPGAEREIILPHAITQDITISIEERGRDDPEVFDAAKDYVFQAMERDAFPGFLRMKALGNLVPPSMMLRLIVGLLSMFAAFWVGFILIFLDYPHHTRVWLIIPFTVGIYALCSHQYALDPILALAGYSEYTFMSFSKIREPFVKRLLNKRALMVLMVTAITDAALVLLFVLVPGKRL
;
A
#
# COMPACT_ATOMS: atom_id res chain seq x y z
N MET A 1 -21.60 -14.50 19.83
CA MET A 1 -20.31 -13.79 19.87
C MET A 1 -19.49 -14.24 18.66
N ALA A 2 -19.67 -13.58 17.52
CA ALA A 2 -18.81 -13.77 16.35
C ALA A 2 -17.86 -12.59 16.31
N GLY A 3 -16.57 -12.83 16.54
CA GLY A 3 -15.54 -11.80 16.46
C GLY A 3 -15.54 -11.19 15.06
N ILE A 4 -15.52 -9.86 15.00
CA ILE A 4 -15.36 -9.09 13.77
C ILE A 4 -13.95 -9.41 13.26
N ASN A 5 -13.84 -10.31 12.29
CA ASN A 5 -12.55 -10.69 11.73
C ASN A 5 -11.99 -9.49 10.96
N SER A 6 -10.90 -8.91 11.46
CA SER A 6 -9.98 -8.08 10.68
C SER A 6 -9.68 -8.80 9.35
N PRO A 7 -9.44 -8.10 8.22
CA PRO A 7 -9.11 -8.76 6.96
C PRO A 7 -7.91 -9.68 7.18
N GLN A 8 -8.17 -10.99 7.27
CA GLN A 8 -7.12 -11.95 7.53
C GLN A 8 -6.28 -12.08 6.26
N PRO A 9 -4.95 -12.06 6.37
CA PRO A 9 -4.11 -12.31 5.23
C PRO A 9 -4.36 -13.74 4.74
N ASP A 10 -4.66 -13.88 3.45
CA ASP A 10 -4.84 -15.19 2.83
C ASP A 10 -3.46 -15.85 2.71
N LEU A 11 -3.09 -16.73 3.64
CA LEU A 11 -1.74 -17.34 3.67
C LEU A 11 -1.54 -18.51 2.69
N ASN A 12 -2.61 -19.07 2.11
CA ASN A 12 -2.57 -20.31 1.32
C ASN A 12 -2.49 -20.08 -0.21
N ARG A 13 -1.82 -19.01 -0.64
CA ARG A 13 -1.86 -18.56 -2.04
C ARG A 13 -0.66 -19.10 -2.80
N ASN A 14 -0.91 -19.71 -3.96
CA ASN A 14 0.12 -20.23 -4.86
C ASN A 14 0.41 -19.28 -6.04
N ARG A 15 0.12 -17.98 -5.89
CA ARG A 15 0.31 -16.96 -6.92
C ARG A 15 0.78 -15.64 -6.30
N LEU A 16 1.27 -14.74 -7.14
CA LEU A 16 1.53 -13.36 -6.74
C LEU A 16 0.22 -12.64 -6.36
N PRO A 17 0.26 -11.72 -5.39
CA PRO A 17 -0.91 -10.95 -5.01
C PRO A 17 -1.31 -9.98 -6.12
N THR A 18 -2.59 -9.65 -6.17
CA THR A 18 -3.15 -8.57 -7.00
C THR A 18 -3.03 -7.23 -6.28
N LEU A 19 -3.14 -6.13 -7.02
CA LEU A 19 -3.13 -4.79 -6.42
C LEU A 19 -4.24 -4.63 -5.39
N PHE A 20 -5.45 -5.14 -5.69
CA PHE A 20 -6.58 -5.06 -4.77
C PHE A 20 -6.31 -5.74 -3.42
N GLU A 21 -5.64 -6.89 -3.41
CA GLU A 21 -5.31 -7.58 -2.15
C GLU A 21 -4.25 -6.83 -1.32
N VAL A 22 -3.32 -6.15 -2.00
CA VAL A 22 -2.35 -5.27 -1.35
C VAL A 22 -3.07 -4.08 -0.72
N LEU A 23 -3.94 -3.40 -1.48
CA LEU A 23 -4.71 -2.25 -1.01
C LEU A 23 -5.68 -2.61 0.12
N SER A 24 -6.30 -3.79 0.07
CA SER A 24 -7.19 -4.32 1.11
C SER A 24 -6.45 -4.90 2.32
N ARG A 25 -5.12 -4.73 2.40
CA ARG A 25 -4.26 -5.19 3.50
C ARG A 25 -4.31 -6.70 3.75
N ARG A 26 -4.54 -7.50 2.71
CA ARG A 26 -4.58 -8.98 2.77
C ARG A 26 -3.24 -9.66 2.48
N THR A 27 -2.16 -8.88 2.36
CA THR A 27 -0.81 -9.38 2.03
C THR A 27 0.19 -9.06 3.13
N LEU A 28 1.28 -9.83 3.18
CA LEU A 28 2.33 -9.67 4.19
C LEU A 28 3.64 -9.13 3.56
N PRO A 29 4.56 -8.59 4.37
CA PRO A 29 5.87 -8.15 3.90
C PRO A 29 6.61 -9.26 3.14
N PRO A 30 7.30 -8.94 2.03
CA PRO A 30 7.61 -7.60 1.50
C PRO A 30 6.61 -7.03 0.48
N VAL A 31 5.43 -7.65 0.31
CA VAL A 31 4.43 -7.28 -0.71
C VAL A 31 3.14 -6.70 -0.09
N ASP A 32 3.29 -6.01 1.03
CA ASP A 32 2.21 -5.35 1.78
C ASP A 32 1.98 -3.90 1.32
N LEU A 33 0.85 -3.31 1.76
CA LEU A 33 0.46 -1.93 1.44
C LEU A 33 1.57 -0.92 1.78
N PHE A 34 2.22 -1.11 2.92
CA PHE A 34 3.28 -0.20 3.36
C PHE A 34 4.51 -0.28 2.45
N SER A 35 4.93 -1.48 2.04
CA SER A 35 5.98 -1.64 1.02
C SER A 35 5.59 -1.02 -0.32
N PHE A 36 4.32 -1.12 -0.71
CA PHE A 36 3.82 -0.51 -1.94
C PHE A 36 3.84 1.03 -1.85
N TYR A 37 3.45 1.60 -0.71
CA TYR A 37 3.53 3.05 -0.46
C TYR A 37 4.97 3.57 -0.61
N ILE A 38 5.95 2.90 0.00
CA ILE A 38 7.36 3.31 -0.12
C ILE A 38 7.82 3.21 -1.58
N TYR A 39 7.43 2.17 -2.31
CA TYR A 39 7.74 2.03 -3.72
C TYR A 39 7.16 3.19 -4.56
N MET A 40 5.88 3.53 -4.35
CA MET A 40 5.20 4.62 -5.04
C MET A 40 5.85 5.98 -4.76
N ARG A 41 6.31 6.21 -3.53
CA ARG A 41 7.00 7.43 -3.11
C ARG A 41 8.42 7.54 -3.67
N ASP A 42 9.24 6.51 -3.46
CA ASP A 42 10.69 6.59 -3.69
C ASP A 42 11.09 6.25 -5.13
N GLN A 43 10.38 5.32 -5.76
CA GLN A 43 10.75 4.79 -7.08
C GLN A 43 9.87 5.36 -8.18
N GLN A 44 8.54 5.22 -8.05
CA GLN A 44 7.61 5.68 -9.08
C GLN A 44 7.35 7.19 -9.03
N ARG A 45 7.60 7.83 -7.88
CA ARG A 45 7.32 9.26 -7.61
C ARG A 45 5.87 9.66 -7.95
N SER A 46 4.94 8.75 -7.70
CA SER A 46 3.51 8.92 -8.01
C SER A 46 2.63 8.55 -6.82
N VAL A 47 3.11 8.85 -5.60
CA VAL A 47 2.43 8.51 -4.34
C VAL A 47 1.05 9.16 -4.24
N ASP A 48 0.84 10.29 -4.92
CA ASP A 48 -0.43 11.03 -4.92
C ASP A 48 -1.60 10.20 -5.45
N TYR A 49 -1.36 9.30 -6.42
CA TYR A 49 -2.38 8.35 -6.90
C TYR A 49 -2.82 7.38 -5.81
N LEU A 50 -1.86 6.88 -5.03
CA LEU A 50 -2.16 5.95 -3.93
C LEU A 50 -2.88 6.67 -2.80
N ASP A 51 -2.44 7.87 -2.45
CA ASP A 51 -3.06 8.67 -1.38
C ASP A 51 -4.47 9.09 -1.77
N PHE A 52 -4.69 9.54 -3.00
CA PHE A 52 -6.04 9.80 -3.52
C PHE A 52 -6.94 8.57 -3.39
N TRP A 53 -6.46 7.40 -3.84
CA TRP A 53 -7.26 6.17 -3.77
C TRP A 53 -7.61 5.79 -2.32
N LEU A 54 -6.65 5.94 -1.40
CA LEU A 54 -6.86 5.67 0.03
C LEU A 54 -7.83 6.68 0.68
N ASP A 55 -7.71 7.96 0.34
CA ASP A 55 -8.59 9.02 0.85
C ASP A 55 -10.03 8.83 0.35
N VAL A 56 -10.22 8.44 -0.93
CA VAL A 56 -11.55 8.07 -1.46
C VAL A 56 -12.10 6.84 -0.74
N ALA A 57 -11.30 5.79 -0.53
CA ALA A 57 -11.73 4.60 0.21
C ALA A 57 -12.14 4.94 1.67
N GLN A 58 -11.45 5.89 2.29
CA GLN A 58 -11.81 6.42 3.61
C GLN A 58 -13.11 7.22 3.56
N HIS A 59 -13.29 8.09 2.58
CA HIS A 59 -14.53 8.86 2.37
C HIS A 59 -15.74 7.93 2.19
N MET A 60 -15.63 6.87 1.38
CA MET A 60 -16.69 5.86 1.26
C MET A 60 -17.01 5.18 2.59
N SER A 61 -15.99 4.95 3.42
CA SER A 61 -16.17 4.34 4.75
C SER A 61 -16.86 5.29 5.73
N LEU A 62 -16.56 6.59 5.65
CA LEU A 62 -17.26 7.63 6.40
C LEU A 62 -18.73 7.73 5.99
N CYS A 63 -19.03 7.71 4.68
CA CYS A 63 -20.40 7.69 4.15
C CYS A 63 -21.18 6.48 4.69
N ARG A 64 -20.58 5.28 4.66
CA ARG A 64 -21.17 4.06 5.22
C ARG A 64 -21.48 4.19 6.71
N HIS A 65 -20.56 4.76 7.48
CA HIS A 65 -20.74 4.93 8.92
C HIS A 65 -21.90 5.88 9.23
N TYR A 66 -21.95 7.02 8.55
CA TYR A 66 -23.03 8.00 8.68
C TYR A 66 -24.41 7.38 8.40
N VAL A 67 -24.55 6.70 7.27
CA VAL A 67 -25.82 6.04 6.89
C VAL A 67 -26.22 4.98 7.92
N ARG A 68 -25.25 4.23 8.46
CA ARG A 68 -25.50 3.22 9.49
C ARG A 68 -25.97 3.84 10.81
N GLU A 69 -25.34 4.93 11.26
CA GLU A 69 -25.74 5.64 12.47
C GLU A 69 -27.12 6.26 12.35
N LEU A 70 -27.41 6.89 11.21
CA LEU A 70 -28.72 7.48 10.96
C LEU A 70 -29.82 6.41 10.92
N ARG A 71 -29.56 5.24 10.33
CA ARG A 71 -30.51 4.10 10.39
C ARG A 71 -30.75 3.62 11.82
N ARG A 72 -29.70 3.59 12.65
CA ARG A 72 -29.80 3.22 14.06
C ARG A 72 -30.63 4.23 14.85
N SER A 73 -30.45 5.54 14.60
CA SER A 73 -31.21 6.58 15.29
C SER A 73 -32.69 6.60 14.89
N VAL A 74 -33.02 6.37 13.61
CA VAL A 74 -34.41 6.23 13.14
C VAL A 74 -35.10 5.00 13.75
N MET A 75 -34.40 3.86 13.84
CA MET A 75 -34.95 2.63 14.44
C MET A 75 -35.21 2.75 15.95
N ILE A 76 -34.38 3.51 16.67
CA ILE A 76 -34.55 3.78 18.11
C ILE A 76 -35.68 4.80 18.36
N GLY A 77 -35.96 5.68 17.39
CA GLY A 77 -36.99 6.72 17.48
C GLY A 77 -38.44 6.27 17.26
N THR A 78 -38.68 5.05 16.79
CA THR A 78 -40.04 4.45 16.73
C THR A 78 -40.35 3.69 18.03
N PRO A 79 -41.19 4.23 18.94
CA PRO A 79 -41.70 3.45 20.06
C PRO A 79 -42.54 2.30 19.49
N LYS A 80 -42.47 1.13 20.13
CA LYS A 80 -43.37 -0.01 19.86
C LYS A 80 -44.82 0.45 19.98
N GLY A 81 -45.43 0.78 18.85
CA GLY A 81 -46.83 1.14 18.70
C GLY A 81 -47.45 0.26 17.64
N GLU A 82 -47.95 -0.88 18.09
CA GLU A 82 -49.07 -1.65 17.56
C GLU A 82 -48.97 -2.26 16.15
N ASP A 83 -49.23 -3.56 16.12
CA ASP A 83 -49.21 -4.44 14.97
C ASP A 83 -50.22 -4.03 13.88
N ALA A 84 -49.74 -3.49 12.76
CA ALA A 84 -50.25 -3.79 11.42
C ALA A 84 -49.45 -3.08 10.32
N GLN A 85 -49.02 -3.85 9.31
CA GLN A 85 -48.85 -3.38 7.93
C GLN A 85 -47.58 -2.57 7.56
N SER A 86 -46.37 -3.05 7.87
CA SER A 86 -45.15 -2.60 7.15
C SER A 86 -44.17 -3.72 6.75
N LYS A 87 -44.67 -4.95 6.56
CA LYS A 87 -43.86 -6.14 6.18
C LYS A 87 -43.07 -6.02 4.86
N ARG A 88 -43.24 -4.93 4.08
CA ARG A 88 -42.58 -4.74 2.79
C ARG A 88 -41.30 -3.89 2.88
N SER A 89 -41.22 -2.97 3.85
CA SER A 89 -40.04 -2.13 4.09
C SER A 89 -39.07 -2.76 5.10
N SER A 90 -39.56 -3.62 6.00
CA SER A 90 -38.71 -4.35 6.96
C SER A 90 -37.90 -5.48 6.32
N ALA A 91 -38.40 -6.13 5.26
CA ALA A 91 -37.71 -7.25 4.61
C ALA A 91 -36.49 -6.81 3.76
N VAL A 92 -36.54 -5.60 3.18
CA VAL A 92 -35.35 -4.97 2.55
C VAL A 92 -34.34 -4.56 3.62
N LEU A 93 -34.82 -4.10 4.79
CA LEU A 93 -34.00 -3.68 5.92
C LEU A 93 -33.24 -4.85 6.58
N GLU A 94 -33.87 -6.02 6.68
CA GLU A 94 -33.34 -7.21 7.35
C GLU A 94 -32.28 -7.94 6.49
N ASN A 95 -32.45 -7.92 5.16
CA ASN A 95 -31.48 -8.50 4.21
C ASN A 95 -30.18 -7.68 4.06
N LEU A 96 -30.14 -6.45 4.60
CA LEU A 96 -28.93 -5.62 4.73
C LEU A 96 -28.19 -5.82 6.07
N GLY A 97 -28.74 -6.59 7.01
CA GLY A 97 -28.16 -6.81 8.34
C GLY A 97 -26.94 -7.75 8.37
N GLU A 98 -26.72 -8.51 7.29
CA GLU A 98 -25.58 -9.43 7.14
C GLU A 98 -24.31 -8.67 6.67
N MET A 99 -23.93 -7.60 7.38
CA MET A 99 -22.75 -6.79 7.04
C MET A 99 -21.45 -7.44 7.53
N ASN A 100 -21.01 -8.48 6.83
CA ASN A 100 -19.61 -8.87 6.77
C ASN A 100 -19.07 -8.34 5.44
N HIS A 101 -18.52 -7.11 5.41
CA HIS A 101 -18.01 -6.55 4.14
C HIS A 101 -16.57 -6.04 4.21
N PRO A 102 -15.74 -6.42 3.22
CA PRO A 102 -14.31 -6.16 3.16
C PRO A 102 -13.98 -4.69 2.83
N ALA A 103 -12.69 -4.34 2.89
CA ALA A 103 -12.14 -3.04 2.52
C ALA A 103 -12.71 -2.50 1.20
N ALA A 104 -13.01 -1.19 1.15
CA ALA A 104 -13.55 -0.51 -0.03
C ALA A 104 -12.67 -0.78 -1.26
N GLY A 105 -13.19 -1.55 -2.21
CA GLY A 105 -12.48 -1.93 -3.43
C GLY A 105 -12.80 -1.04 -4.62
N PRO A 106 -12.09 -1.23 -5.74
CA PRO A 106 -12.48 -0.68 -7.04
C PRO A 106 -13.87 -1.19 -7.41
N SER A 107 -14.65 -0.41 -8.16
CA SER A 107 -16.04 -0.77 -8.50
C SER A 107 -16.13 -2.08 -9.30
N MET A 108 -15.07 -2.44 -10.03
CA MET A 108 -14.95 -3.73 -10.74
C MET A 108 -14.85 -4.96 -9.82
N PHE A 109 -14.35 -4.79 -8.59
CA PHE A 109 -14.26 -5.88 -7.60
C PHE A 109 -15.41 -5.88 -6.61
N ASN A 110 -16.29 -4.87 -6.67
CA ASN A 110 -17.51 -4.84 -5.87
C ASN A 110 -18.44 -5.95 -6.37
N THR A 111 -18.88 -6.79 -5.45
CA THR A 111 -19.98 -7.73 -5.74
C THR A 111 -21.24 -6.95 -6.11
N GLU A 112 -22.16 -7.54 -6.89
CA GLU A 112 -23.44 -6.90 -7.23
C GLU A 112 -24.20 -6.41 -5.98
N LYS A 113 -24.01 -7.11 -4.85
CA LYS A 113 -24.52 -6.71 -3.53
C LYS A 113 -23.89 -5.40 -3.04
N GLU A 114 -22.57 -5.23 -3.13
CA GLU A 114 -21.87 -4.01 -2.71
C GLU A 114 -22.19 -2.83 -3.62
N LYS A 115 -22.26 -3.04 -4.93
CA LYS A 115 -22.67 -1.99 -5.88
C LYS A 115 -24.11 -1.51 -5.61
N ASN A 116 -25.03 -2.44 -5.34
CA ASN A 116 -26.39 -2.09 -4.94
C ASN A 116 -26.44 -1.37 -3.58
N GLN A 117 -25.55 -1.71 -2.65
CA GLN A 117 -25.45 -1.01 -1.36
C GLN A 117 -24.94 0.42 -1.55
N ASP A 118 -23.85 0.62 -2.31
CA ASP A 118 -23.30 1.94 -2.61
C ASP A 118 -24.35 2.83 -3.33
N ALA A 119 -25.06 2.27 -4.32
CA ALA A 119 -26.13 2.98 -5.02
C ALA A 119 -27.31 3.35 -4.11
N GLN A 120 -27.70 2.44 -3.20
CA GLN A 120 -28.74 2.74 -2.20
C GLN A 120 -28.29 3.83 -1.21
N MET A 121 -27.01 3.85 -0.83
CA MET A 121 -26.46 4.90 0.04
C MET A 121 -26.41 6.24 -0.68
N SER A 122 -25.97 6.27 -1.93
CA SER A 122 -25.95 7.48 -2.76
C SER A 122 -27.36 8.03 -2.99
N ALA A 123 -28.35 7.18 -3.30
CA ALA A 123 -29.74 7.60 -3.44
C ALA A 123 -30.27 8.24 -2.15
N PHE A 124 -29.94 7.65 -0.99
CA PHE A 124 -30.38 8.13 0.31
C PHE A 124 -29.72 9.46 0.71
N LEU A 125 -28.41 9.62 0.48
CA LEU A 125 -27.71 10.89 0.70
C LEU A 125 -28.25 12.01 -0.20
N ARG A 126 -28.62 11.66 -1.45
CA ARG A 126 -29.24 12.58 -2.41
C ARG A 126 -30.64 13.03 -2.00
N GLU A 127 -31.48 12.11 -1.55
CA GLU A 127 -32.83 12.43 -1.07
C GLU A 127 -32.77 13.42 0.11
N GLN A 128 -31.82 13.23 1.03
CA GLN A 128 -31.61 14.13 2.17
C GLN A 128 -31.04 15.51 1.77
N SER A 129 -30.42 15.69 0.59
CA SER A 129 -30.03 17.03 0.09
C SER A 129 -31.20 17.81 -0.50
N ASP A 130 -32.11 17.15 -1.21
CA ASP A 130 -33.23 17.82 -1.89
C ASP A 130 -34.37 18.19 -0.93
N THR A 131 -34.57 17.40 0.14
CA THR A 131 -35.55 17.73 1.20
C THR A 131 -34.99 18.72 2.20
N GLY A 132 -34.61 19.93 1.76
CA GLY A 132 -34.02 21.00 2.58
C GLY A 132 -34.82 21.45 3.83
N ASP A 133 -35.91 20.79 4.19
CA ASP A 133 -36.57 20.89 5.48
C ASP A 133 -37.50 19.67 5.67
N VAL A 134 -37.74 19.27 6.93
CA VAL A 134 -38.71 18.23 7.38
C VAL A 134 -38.28 16.75 7.25
N VAL A 135 -37.52 16.23 8.22
CA VAL A 135 -37.96 15.32 9.31
C VAL A 135 -36.73 15.16 10.23
N ALA A 136 -36.46 16.19 11.03
CA ALA A 136 -35.79 15.98 12.31
C ALA A 136 -36.91 15.62 13.32
N PRO A 137 -36.85 14.48 14.02
CA PRO A 137 -37.60 14.35 15.26
C PRO A 137 -37.07 15.44 16.19
N GLN A 138 -37.93 16.38 16.58
CA GLN A 138 -37.63 17.36 17.61
C GLN A 138 -37.03 16.64 18.83
N GLY A 139 -35.81 17.04 19.21
CA GLY A 139 -35.08 16.42 20.31
C GLY A 139 -33.82 17.18 20.67
N HIS A 140 -34.00 18.34 21.31
CA HIS A 140 -33.12 19.00 22.27
C HIS A 140 -31.60 19.09 21.97
N SER A 141 -31.15 20.28 21.58
CA SER A 141 -29.79 20.75 21.86
C SER A 141 -29.67 21.13 23.34
N PRO A 142 -28.69 20.63 24.11
CA PRO A 142 -28.31 21.23 25.38
C PRO A 142 -27.28 22.32 25.11
N SER A 143 -27.75 23.56 25.09
CA SER A 143 -26.93 24.75 25.29
C SER A 143 -26.37 24.73 26.71
N HIS A 144 -25.04 24.66 26.86
CA HIS A 144 -24.20 25.19 27.94
C HIS A 144 -22.96 24.30 28.15
N SER A 145 -21.78 24.81 27.81
CA SER A 145 -20.70 24.92 28.80
C SER A 145 -19.64 25.91 28.33
N VAL A 146 -19.12 26.62 29.32
CA VAL A 146 -18.31 27.82 29.23
C VAL A 146 -16.89 27.43 29.55
N GLY A 147 -15.93 27.83 28.72
CA GLY A 147 -14.55 28.15 29.09
C GLY A 147 -13.59 27.01 29.48
N SER A 148 -12.47 26.92 28.76
CA SER A 148 -11.14 27.09 29.39
C SER A 148 -10.04 27.32 28.35
N ASN A 149 -9.07 28.12 28.79
CA ASN A 149 -7.90 28.63 28.08
C ASN A 149 -6.95 27.56 27.58
N SER A 150 -6.23 27.90 26.49
CA SER A 150 -4.76 27.88 26.31
C SER A 150 -4.51 27.95 24.79
N GLY A 151 -3.86 28.92 24.14
CA GLY A 151 -2.73 29.77 24.51
C GLY A 151 -1.43 29.18 23.93
N HIS A 152 -1.06 29.49 22.67
CA HIS A 152 0.30 29.94 22.25
C HIS A 152 0.54 29.94 20.72
N ASN A 153 1.08 31.07 20.28
CA ASN A 153 2.14 31.33 19.29
C ASN A 153 2.14 30.69 17.89
N LEU A 154 1.96 31.61 16.93
CA LEU A 154 2.56 31.66 15.60
C LEU A 154 4.08 31.87 15.70
N GLY A 155 4.87 31.19 14.85
CA GLY A 155 6.18 31.70 14.40
C GLY A 155 7.37 30.73 14.33
N ASN A 156 7.65 30.30 13.10
CA ASN A 156 8.95 30.07 12.47
C ASN A 156 9.80 28.77 12.66
N MET A 157 9.88 28.08 11.51
CA MET A 157 11.07 27.57 10.78
C MET A 157 11.77 26.27 11.19
N SER A 158 11.68 25.31 10.25
CA SER A 158 12.76 24.57 9.57
C SER A 158 12.77 23.03 9.69
N SER A 159 13.03 22.43 8.52
CA SER A 159 13.44 21.05 8.23
C SER A 159 12.33 20.03 7.92
N GLU A 160 12.32 19.59 6.65
CA GLU A 160 11.65 18.40 6.14
C GLU A 160 11.87 17.21 7.09
N ARG A 161 10.79 16.75 7.72
CA ARG A 161 10.73 15.48 8.42
C ARG A 161 9.64 14.61 7.80
N PRO A 162 9.87 13.30 7.60
CA PRO A 162 8.81 12.38 7.22
C PRO A 162 7.74 12.40 8.32
N ARG A 163 6.48 12.68 7.97
CA ARG A 163 5.38 12.64 8.96
C ARG A 163 5.33 11.27 9.64
N PRO A 164 5.36 11.20 10.99
CA PRO A 164 5.06 9.99 11.74
C PRO A 164 3.54 9.91 11.91
N SER A 165 2.85 9.42 10.89
CA SER A 165 1.44 9.00 10.99
C SER A 165 1.23 7.63 10.36
N PHE A 166 2.22 6.74 10.54
CA PHE A 166 2.17 5.33 10.10
C PHE A 166 2.77 4.36 11.13
N MET A 167 2.77 4.72 12.42
CA MET A 167 3.05 3.76 13.49
C MET A 167 1.74 3.23 14.04
N SER A 168 1.37 2.03 13.58
CA SER A 168 0.65 1.01 14.33
C SER A 168 -0.32 1.51 15.40
N SER A 169 -1.57 1.74 15.00
CA SER A 169 -2.69 1.19 15.77
C SER A 169 -3.28 0.05 14.95
N PRO A 170 -3.36 -1.19 15.50
CA PRO A 170 -4.41 -2.09 15.06
C PRO A 170 -5.71 -1.30 15.25
N LEU A 171 -6.51 -1.16 14.18
CA LEU A 171 -7.90 -0.73 14.33
C LEU A 171 -8.63 -1.86 15.06
N GLU A 172 -8.43 -1.93 16.38
CA GLU A 172 -9.40 -2.49 17.30
C GLU A 172 -10.62 -1.57 17.24
N PHE A 173 -11.55 -1.88 16.34
CA PHE A 173 -12.95 -1.57 16.60
C PHE A 173 -13.48 -2.58 17.62
N THR A 174 -12.92 -2.58 18.83
CA THR A 174 -13.59 -3.16 20.00
C THR A 174 -14.62 -2.12 20.43
N SER A 175 -15.80 -2.20 19.83
CA SER A 175 -17.01 -1.51 20.31
C SER A 175 -17.50 -2.20 21.59
N ASP A 176 -16.73 -2.09 22.67
CA ASP A 176 -17.16 -2.41 24.02
C ASP A 176 -16.48 -1.40 24.97
N SER A 177 -17.08 -0.23 25.15
CA SER A 177 -17.21 0.47 26.45
C SER A 177 -17.72 1.91 26.28
N ASN A 178 -18.60 2.32 27.20
CA ASN A 178 -19.25 3.64 27.31
C ASN A 178 -18.26 4.82 27.31
N SER A 179 -18.09 5.51 26.19
CA SER A 179 -17.52 6.88 26.07
C SER A 179 -17.94 7.47 24.71
N PRO A 180 -18.08 8.80 24.58
CA PRO A 180 -19.07 9.42 23.69
C PRO A 180 -18.84 9.03 22.21
N ALA A 181 -19.89 8.52 21.59
CA ALA A 181 -19.91 8.17 20.18
C ALA A 181 -19.48 9.40 19.37
N HIS A 182 -18.39 9.27 18.60
CA HIS A 182 -18.04 10.26 17.60
C HIS A 182 -19.09 10.16 16.48
N THR A 183 -20.24 10.79 16.68
CA THR A 183 -21.33 10.82 15.70
C THR A 183 -20.80 11.52 14.47
N VAL A 184 -20.75 10.82 13.34
CA VAL A 184 -20.29 11.42 12.09
C VAL A 184 -21.37 12.41 11.65
N ALA A 185 -21.02 13.68 11.46
CA ALA A 185 -21.95 14.67 10.97
C ALA A 185 -21.92 14.69 9.43
N ARG A 186 -23.02 15.11 8.79
CA ARG A 186 -23.04 15.32 7.33
C ARG A 186 -21.99 16.36 6.88
N ALA A 187 -21.72 17.35 7.74
CA ALA A 187 -20.66 18.33 7.53
C ALA A 187 -19.27 17.66 7.36
N ASP A 188 -19.00 16.56 8.08
CA ASP A 188 -17.74 15.83 7.98
C ASP A 188 -17.61 15.09 6.63
N ILE A 189 -18.73 14.59 6.09
CA ILE A 189 -18.78 13.94 4.78
C ILE A 189 -18.50 14.98 3.68
N ARG A 190 -19.19 16.12 3.75
CA ARG A 190 -18.99 17.24 2.82
C ARG A 190 -17.56 17.78 2.87
N ALA A 191 -17.02 18.02 4.06
CA ALA A 191 -15.64 18.47 4.24
C ALA A 191 -14.63 17.45 3.70
N SER A 192 -14.91 16.14 3.85
CA SER A 192 -14.08 15.09 3.24
C SER A 192 -14.11 15.13 1.71
N ALA A 193 -15.28 15.33 1.10
CA ALA A 193 -15.42 15.40 -0.36
C ALA A 193 -14.69 16.63 -0.94
N GLU A 194 -14.90 17.80 -0.32
CA GLU A 194 -14.23 19.05 -0.70
C GLU A 194 -12.71 18.94 -0.53
N LYS A 195 -12.24 18.35 0.58
CA LYS A 195 -10.81 18.14 0.80
C LYS A 195 -10.18 17.29 -0.31
N ILE A 196 -10.84 16.20 -0.72
CA ILE A 196 -10.34 15.33 -1.80
C ILE A 196 -10.28 16.11 -3.12
N LEU A 197 -11.33 16.87 -3.44
CA LEU A 197 -11.39 17.71 -4.64
C LEU A 197 -10.23 18.72 -4.68
N TYR A 198 -10.09 19.54 -3.64
CA TYR A 198 -9.09 20.62 -3.61
C TYR A 198 -7.65 20.13 -3.48
N THR A 199 -7.43 18.95 -2.91
CA THR A 199 -6.06 18.42 -2.72
C THR A 199 -5.53 17.74 -3.99
N PHE A 200 -6.39 17.02 -4.72
CA PHE A 200 -5.94 16.11 -5.79
C PHE A 200 -6.49 16.43 -7.18
N LEU A 201 -7.67 17.03 -7.30
CA LEU A 201 -8.41 17.09 -8.58
C LEU A 201 -8.49 18.51 -9.18
N LEU A 202 -8.31 19.55 -8.38
CA LEU A 202 -8.36 20.92 -8.87
C LEU A 202 -7.07 21.27 -9.66
N PRO A 203 -7.15 21.96 -10.80
CA PRO A 203 -5.98 22.41 -11.54
C PRO A 203 -5.07 23.29 -10.67
N GLY A 204 -3.78 22.94 -10.57
CA GLY A 204 -2.82 23.66 -9.74
C GLY A 204 -2.85 23.29 -8.25
N ALA A 205 -3.56 22.21 -7.88
CA ALA A 205 -3.49 21.66 -6.54
C ALA A 205 -2.08 21.17 -6.20
N GLU A 206 -1.70 21.24 -4.92
CA GLU A 206 -0.36 20.82 -4.45
C GLU A 206 -0.02 19.37 -4.82
N ARG A 207 -1.04 18.51 -4.89
CA ARG A 207 -0.93 17.08 -5.17
C ARG A 207 -1.80 16.66 -6.34
N GLU A 208 -1.87 17.50 -7.37
CA GLU A 208 -2.68 17.27 -8.57
C GLU A 208 -2.32 15.93 -9.24
N ILE A 209 -3.33 15.06 -9.40
CA ILE A 209 -3.20 13.79 -10.14
C ILE A 209 -3.71 13.94 -11.57
N ILE A 210 -3.10 13.20 -12.50
CA ILE A 210 -3.43 13.32 -13.93
C ILE A 210 -4.58 12.37 -14.27
N LEU A 211 -5.77 12.94 -14.48
CA LEU A 211 -6.96 12.23 -14.94
C LEU A 211 -7.50 12.83 -16.24
N PRO A 212 -8.27 12.04 -17.02
CA PRO A 212 -9.02 12.58 -18.15
C PRO A 212 -9.93 13.74 -17.71
N HIS A 213 -9.88 14.84 -18.45
CA HIS A 213 -10.61 16.07 -18.10
C HIS A 213 -12.12 15.86 -17.90
N ALA A 214 -12.71 14.92 -18.63
CA ALA A 214 -14.12 14.57 -18.46
C ALA A 214 -14.46 14.08 -17.04
N ILE A 215 -13.56 13.34 -16.40
CA ILE A 215 -13.77 12.80 -15.05
C ILE A 215 -13.61 13.91 -14.01
N THR A 216 -12.55 14.73 -14.13
CA THR A 216 -12.32 15.80 -13.16
C THR A 216 -13.41 16.87 -13.24
N GLN A 217 -13.82 17.26 -14.44
CA GLN A 217 -14.91 18.23 -14.64
C GLN A 217 -16.25 17.73 -14.08
N ASP A 218 -16.59 16.46 -14.28
CA ASP A 218 -17.84 15.88 -13.74
C ASP A 218 -17.85 15.87 -12.20
N ILE A 219 -16.69 15.58 -11.57
CA ILE A 219 -16.54 15.63 -10.12
C ILE A 219 -16.63 17.07 -9.61
N THR A 220 -15.94 18.03 -10.24
CA THR A 220 -15.98 19.44 -9.86
C THR A 220 -17.41 19.99 -9.92
N ILE A 221 -18.13 19.77 -11.02
CA ILE A 221 -19.53 20.19 -11.17
C ILE A 221 -20.42 19.51 -10.12
N SER A 222 -20.20 18.21 -9.88
CA SER A 222 -20.99 17.46 -8.90
C SER A 222 -20.82 17.98 -7.47
N ILE A 223 -19.60 18.35 -7.06
CA ILE A 223 -19.31 18.80 -5.71
C ILE A 223 -19.60 20.30 -5.53
N GLU A 224 -19.13 21.16 -6.45
CA GLU A 224 -19.24 22.62 -6.31
C GLU A 224 -20.62 23.16 -6.68
N GLU A 225 -21.17 22.75 -7.84
CA GLU A 225 -22.45 23.29 -8.33
C GLU A 225 -23.65 22.55 -7.75
N ARG A 226 -23.56 21.21 -7.71
CA ARG A 226 -24.67 20.34 -7.25
C ARG A 226 -24.60 20.00 -5.77
N GLY A 227 -23.50 20.31 -5.10
CA GLY A 227 -23.34 20.08 -3.67
C GLY A 227 -23.38 18.61 -3.26
N ARG A 228 -23.05 17.68 -4.17
CA ARG A 228 -23.05 16.24 -3.93
C ARG A 228 -21.84 15.81 -3.11
N ASP A 229 -22.10 15.00 -2.11
CA ASP A 229 -21.12 14.44 -1.17
C ASP A 229 -21.22 12.90 -1.09
N ASP A 230 -21.85 12.28 -2.09
CA ASP A 230 -22.14 10.85 -2.14
C ASP A 230 -20.99 10.01 -2.75
N PRO A 231 -20.81 8.74 -2.33
CA PRO A 231 -19.64 7.94 -2.71
C PRO A 231 -19.52 7.67 -4.21
N GLU A 232 -20.64 7.61 -4.96
CA GLU A 232 -20.64 7.41 -6.42
C GLU A 232 -19.92 8.52 -7.18
N VAL A 233 -19.82 9.74 -6.61
CA VAL A 233 -19.16 10.88 -7.26
C VAL A 233 -17.70 10.54 -7.61
N PHE A 234 -17.02 9.74 -6.80
CA PHE A 234 -15.62 9.41 -7.00
C PHE A 234 -15.38 8.07 -7.72
N ASP A 235 -16.40 7.31 -8.11
CA ASP A 235 -16.23 5.95 -8.63
C ASP A 235 -15.40 5.91 -9.92
N ALA A 236 -15.73 6.78 -10.89
CA ALA A 236 -15.00 6.85 -12.17
C ALA A 236 -13.50 7.20 -11.97
N ALA A 237 -13.21 8.16 -11.08
CA ALA A 237 -11.84 8.55 -10.77
C ALA A 237 -11.09 7.45 -10.01
N LYS A 238 -11.73 6.82 -9.02
CA LYS A 238 -11.17 5.72 -8.23
C LYS A 238 -10.78 4.54 -9.13
N ASP A 239 -11.64 4.16 -10.06
CA ASP A 239 -11.40 3.05 -10.97
C ASP A 239 -10.28 3.37 -11.96
N TYR A 240 -10.27 4.58 -12.51
CA TYR A 240 -9.20 5.03 -13.39
C TYR A 240 -7.84 4.98 -12.68
N VAL A 241 -7.77 5.52 -11.46
CA VAL A 241 -6.54 5.55 -10.65
C VAL A 241 -6.10 4.13 -10.28
N PHE A 242 -7.03 3.25 -9.92
CA PHE A 242 -6.72 1.84 -9.67
C PHE A 242 -6.12 1.18 -10.90
N GLN A 243 -6.74 1.34 -12.07
CA GLN A 243 -6.27 0.75 -13.32
C GLN A 243 -4.90 1.32 -13.74
N ALA A 244 -4.69 2.63 -13.56
CA ALA A 244 -3.40 3.28 -13.83
C ALA A 244 -2.30 2.70 -12.92
N MET A 245 -2.55 2.60 -11.62
CA MET A 245 -1.60 1.98 -10.68
C MET A 245 -1.33 0.51 -11.01
N GLU A 246 -2.36 -0.26 -11.38
CA GLU A 246 -2.25 -1.68 -11.72
C GLU A 246 -1.44 -1.90 -12.99
N ARG A 247 -1.60 -1.03 -13.99
CA ARG A 247 -0.89 -1.13 -15.26
C ARG A 247 0.55 -0.63 -15.16
N ASP A 248 0.76 0.52 -14.52
CA ASP A 248 2.00 1.28 -14.68
C ASP A 248 2.98 1.05 -13.51
N ALA A 249 2.49 0.91 -12.27
CA ALA A 249 3.33 0.82 -11.07
C ALA A 249 3.43 -0.60 -10.50
N PHE A 250 2.31 -1.32 -10.48
CA PHE A 250 2.21 -2.61 -9.80
C PHE A 250 3.15 -3.71 -10.36
N PRO A 251 3.37 -3.83 -11.68
CA PRO A 251 4.31 -4.82 -12.23
C PRO A 251 5.76 -4.53 -11.79
N GLY A 252 6.13 -3.24 -11.73
CA GLY A 252 7.44 -2.81 -11.24
C GLY A 252 7.63 -3.10 -9.75
N PHE A 253 6.61 -2.85 -8.94
CA PHE A 253 6.59 -3.19 -7.51
C PHE A 253 6.83 -4.68 -7.27
N LEU A 254 6.07 -5.56 -7.96
CA LEU A 254 6.24 -7.00 -7.82
C LEU A 254 7.64 -7.45 -8.29
N ARG A 255 8.15 -6.88 -9.36
CA ARG A 255 9.51 -7.17 -9.84
C ARG A 255 10.58 -6.80 -8.82
N MET A 256 10.41 -5.70 -8.09
CA MET A 256 11.39 -5.26 -7.09
C MET A 256 11.24 -5.99 -5.75
N LYS A 257 10.01 -6.20 -5.27
CA LYS A 257 9.77 -6.70 -3.90
C LYS A 257 9.38 -8.19 -3.83
N ALA A 258 8.73 -8.74 -4.86
CA ALA A 258 8.38 -10.16 -4.89
C ALA A 258 9.47 -11.01 -5.56
N LEU A 259 10.14 -10.43 -6.57
CA LEU A 259 11.20 -11.08 -7.34
C LEU A 259 12.61 -10.64 -6.90
N GLY A 260 12.76 -9.51 -6.23
CA GLY A 260 14.03 -9.07 -5.67
C GLY A 260 13.99 -9.04 -4.15
N ASN A 261 15.17 -9.01 -3.54
CA ASN A 261 15.30 -8.72 -2.11
C ASN A 261 16.24 -7.53 -1.84
N LEU A 262 16.67 -6.83 -2.89
CA LEU A 262 17.58 -5.69 -2.83
C LEU A 262 16.90 -4.40 -3.29
N VAL A 263 17.30 -3.28 -2.69
CA VAL A 263 16.87 -1.95 -3.14
C VAL A 263 17.85 -1.40 -4.19
N PRO A 264 17.43 -0.47 -5.06
CA PRO A 264 18.28 0.04 -6.14
C PRO A 264 19.63 0.62 -5.71
N PRO A 265 19.73 1.42 -4.61
CA PRO A 265 21.02 1.90 -4.14
C PRO A 265 21.99 0.76 -3.78
N SER A 266 21.49 -0.29 -3.13
CA SER A 266 22.27 -1.45 -2.73
C SER A 266 22.68 -2.34 -3.90
N MET A 267 21.89 -2.35 -4.98
CA MET A 267 22.28 -2.98 -6.25
C MET A 267 23.43 -2.21 -6.91
N MET A 268 23.40 -0.87 -6.90
CA MET A 268 24.47 -0.05 -7.47
C MET A 268 25.77 -0.17 -6.69
N LEU A 269 25.71 -0.18 -5.35
CA LEU A 269 26.89 -0.40 -4.52
C LEU A 269 27.54 -1.76 -4.83
N ARG A 270 26.74 -2.84 -4.92
CA ARG A 270 27.24 -4.17 -5.28
C ARG A 270 27.85 -4.21 -6.68
N LEU A 271 27.30 -3.47 -7.65
CA LEU A 271 27.92 -3.36 -8.97
C LEU A 271 29.32 -2.74 -8.88
N ILE A 272 29.46 -1.62 -8.18
CA ILE A 272 30.76 -0.92 -8.03
C ILE A 272 31.78 -1.82 -7.32
N VAL A 273 31.39 -2.41 -6.18
CA VAL A 273 32.25 -3.34 -5.42
C VAL A 273 32.63 -4.55 -6.28
N GLY A 274 31.66 -5.10 -7.03
CA GLY A 274 31.87 -6.23 -7.93
C GLY A 274 32.90 -5.92 -9.02
N LEU A 275 32.75 -4.79 -9.71
CA LEU A 275 33.67 -4.36 -10.77
C LEU A 275 35.09 -4.09 -10.23
N LEU A 276 35.20 -3.39 -9.10
CA LEU A 276 36.51 -3.11 -8.48
C LEU A 276 37.20 -4.39 -8.01
N SER A 277 36.46 -5.31 -7.38
CA SER A 277 37.00 -6.60 -6.93
C SER A 277 37.44 -7.47 -8.10
N MET A 278 36.65 -7.52 -9.18
CA MET A 278 37.02 -8.24 -10.40
C MET A 278 38.27 -7.65 -11.06
N PHE A 279 38.37 -6.33 -11.14
CA PHE A 279 39.57 -5.66 -11.66
C PHE A 279 40.81 -6.01 -10.82
N ALA A 280 40.70 -5.93 -9.49
CA ALA A 280 41.78 -6.30 -8.59
C ALA A 280 42.16 -7.79 -8.69
N ALA A 281 41.17 -8.68 -8.81
CA ALA A 281 41.39 -10.12 -8.96
C ALA A 281 42.19 -10.42 -10.24
N PHE A 282 41.79 -9.84 -11.37
CA PHE A 282 42.51 -10.00 -12.63
C PHE A 282 43.91 -9.39 -12.57
N TRP A 283 44.04 -8.18 -12.03
CA TRP A 283 45.32 -7.50 -11.89
C TRP A 283 46.33 -8.30 -11.06
N VAL A 284 45.93 -8.74 -9.85
CA VAL A 284 46.76 -9.58 -8.99
C VAL A 284 47.01 -10.94 -9.64
N GLY A 285 46.01 -11.52 -10.31
CA GLY A 285 46.14 -12.78 -11.03
C GLY A 285 47.22 -12.72 -12.11
N PHE A 286 47.22 -11.68 -12.95
CA PHE A 286 48.25 -11.49 -13.97
C PHE A 286 49.64 -11.27 -13.36
N ILE A 287 49.75 -10.48 -12.29
CA ILE A 287 51.03 -10.29 -11.58
C ILE A 287 51.57 -11.64 -11.08
N LEU A 288 50.75 -12.46 -10.43
CA LEU A 288 51.20 -13.76 -9.90
C LEU A 288 51.61 -14.74 -11.01
N ILE A 289 50.94 -14.69 -12.17
CA ILE A 289 51.29 -15.50 -13.35
C ILE A 289 52.62 -15.03 -13.97
N PHE A 290 52.80 -13.71 -14.15
CA PHE A 290 53.99 -13.14 -14.78
C PHE A 290 55.22 -13.14 -13.88
N LEU A 291 55.06 -13.16 -12.56
CA LEU A 291 56.18 -13.32 -11.62
C LEU A 291 56.48 -14.78 -11.30
N ASP A 292 55.77 -15.72 -11.93
CA ASP A 292 55.93 -17.17 -11.76
C ASP A 292 55.79 -17.65 -10.30
N TYR A 293 54.81 -17.10 -9.58
CA TYR A 293 54.50 -17.58 -8.22
C TYR A 293 53.89 -18.99 -8.26
N PRO A 294 54.14 -19.83 -7.24
CA PRO A 294 53.60 -21.18 -7.19
C PRO A 294 52.07 -21.22 -7.06
N HIS A 295 51.46 -22.32 -7.51
CA HIS A 295 50.00 -22.50 -7.56
C HIS A 295 49.30 -22.25 -6.21
N HIS A 296 49.92 -22.62 -5.08
CA HIS A 296 49.32 -22.44 -3.75
C HIS A 296 49.11 -20.96 -3.39
N THR A 297 49.98 -20.06 -3.86
CA THR A 297 49.81 -18.61 -3.65
C THR A 297 48.68 -18.08 -4.52
N ARG A 298 48.54 -18.62 -5.74
CA ARG A 298 47.48 -18.22 -6.69
C ARG A 298 46.08 -18.63 -6.23
N VAL A 299 45.95 -19.71 -5.44
CA VAL A 299 44.64 -20.14 -4.89
C VAL A 299 43.97 -19.04 -4.05
N TRP A 300 44.74 -18.16 -3.41
CA TRP A 300 44.18 -17.02 -2.65
C TRP A 300 43.42 -16.00 -3.49
N LEU A 301 43.53 -16.05 -4.84
CA LEU A 301 42.69 -15.28 -5.76
C LEU A 301 41.20 -15.63 -5.63
N ILE A 302 40.85 -16.76 -5.01
CA ILE A 302 39.46 -17.11 -4.71
C ILE A 302 38.74 -16.01 -3.93
N ILE A 303 39.41 -15.28 -3.03
CA ILE A 303 38.75 -14.23 -2.23
C ILE A 303 38.27 -13.06 -3.11
N PRO A 304 39.13 -12.37 -3.89
CA PRO A 304 38.66 -11.26 -4.71
C PRO A 304 37.76 -11.71 -5.88
N PHE A 305 37.91 -12.93 -6.39
CA PHE A 305 36.97 -13.49 -7.38
C PHE A 305 35.59 -13.77 -6.77
N THR A 306 35.52 -14.44 -5.62
CA THR A 306 34.24 -14.74 -4.94
C THR A 306 33.49 -13.46 -4.62
N VAL A 307 34.15 -12.46 -4.04
CA VAL A 307 33.53 -11.16 -3.72
C VAL A 307 33.04 -10.46 -4.99
N GLY A 308 33.87 -10.45 -6.05
CA GLY A 308 33.53 -9.81 -7.32
C GLY A 308 32.32 -10.45 -7.99
N ILE A 309 32.37 -11.76 -8.20
CA ILE A 309 31.32 -12.51 -8.89
C ILE A 309 30.05 -12.54 -8.05
N TYR A 310 30.13 -12.73 -6.73
CA TYR A 310 28.97 -12.68 -5.86
C TYR A 310 28.23 -11.34 -5.97
N ALA A 311 28.97 -10.22 -5.94
CA ALA A 311 28.37 -8.89 -6.01
C ALA A 311 27.77 -8.60 -7.41
N LEU A 312 28.44 -9.03 -8.49
CA LEU A 312 27.93 -8.90 -9.86
C LEU A 312 26.70 -9.77 -10.12
N CYS A 313 26.71 -11.03 -9.69
CA CYS A 313 25.54 -11.91 -9.79
C CYS A 313 24.38 -11.36 -8.95
N SER A 314 24.65 -10.87 -7.73
CA SER A 314 23.62 -10.26 -6.89
C SER A 314 22.99 -9.02 -7.55
N HIS A 315 23.79 -8.21 -8.23
CA HIS A 315 23.32 -7.07 -9.03
C HIS A 315 22.47 -7.54 -10.23
N GLN A 316 22.99 -8.45 -11.05
CA GLN A 316 22.34 -8.91 -12.28
C GLN A 316 20.97 -9.55 -12.03
N TYR A 317 20.83 -10.30 -10.94
CA TYR A 317 19.59 -10.99 -10.58
C TYR A 317 18.69 -10.18 -9.64
N ALA A 318 19.10 -8.95 -9.26
CA ALA A 318 18.43 -8.10 -8.27
C ALA A 318 18.15 -8.84 -6.93
N LEU A 319 19.04 -9.76 -6.57
CA LEU A 319 18.82 -10.71 -5.48
C LEU A 319 20.13 -11.05 -4.79
N ASP A 320 20.21 -10.77 -3.49
CA ASP A 320 21.24 -11.25 -2.58
C ASP A 320 20.88 -12.67 -2.10
N PRO A 321 21.60 -13.71 -2.54
CA PRO A 321 21.20 -15.08 -2.26
C PRO A 321 21.30 -15.47 -0.79
N ILE A 322 22.31 -14.97 -0.07
CA ILE A 322 22.52 -15.30 1.34
C ILE A 322 21.39 -14.69 2.17
N LEU A 323 21.09 -13.42 1.93
CA LEU A 323 20.02 -12.72 2.64
C LEU A 323 18.64 -13.34 2.34
N ALA A 324 18.41 -13.72 1.07
CA ALA A 324 17.17 -14.38 0.67
C ALA A 324 16.97 -15.72 1.40
N LEU A 325 18.01 -16.57 1.46
CA LEU A 325 17.95 -17.86 2.16
C LEU A 325 17.77 -17.70 3.68
N ALA A 326 18.35 -16.66 4.27
CA ALA A 326 18.12 -16.28 5.66
C ALA A 326 16.68 -15.79 5.92
N GLY A 327 15.89 -15.54 4.87
CA GLY A 327 14.50 -15.12 4.95
C GLY A 327 14.33 -13.62 5.19
N TYR A 328 15.33 -12.82 4.80
CA TYR A 328 15.30 -11.37 4.90
C TYR A 328 15.26 -10.71 3.51
N SER A 329 14.62 -9.55 3.47
CA SER A 329 14.59 -8.67 2.31
C SER A 329 14.96 -7.26 2.74
N GLU A 330 15.70 -6.57 1.90
CA GLU A 330 16.04 -5.17 2.12
C GLU A 330 14.81 -4.30 1.92
N TYR A 331 14.51 -3.53 2.96
CA TYR A 331 13.33 -2.69 3.08
C TYR A 331 13.63 -1.29 2.52
N THR A 332 14.61 -0.63 3.14
CA THR A 332 15.31 0.58 2.70
C THR A 332 16.81 0.29 2.70
N PHE A 333 17.65 1.19 2.17
CA PHE A 333 19.10 0.99 2.14
C PHE A 333 19.64 0.58 3.52
N MET A 334 20.23 -0.61 3.60
CA MET A 334 20.78 -1.22 4.84
C MET A 334 19.77 -1.51 5.98
N SER A 335 18.47 -1.43 5.71
CA SER A 335 17.43 -1.85 6.64
C SER A 335 16.76 -3.13 6.16
N PHE A 336 16.70 -4.15 7.01
CA PHE A 336 16.22 -5.48 6.63
C PHE A 336 14.88 -5.78 7.28
N SER A 337 13.96 -6.34 6.49
CA SER A 337 12.67 -6.83 6.94
C SER A 337 12.55 -8.32 6.69
N LYS A 338 11.84 -9.03 7.57
CA LYS A 338 11.62 -10.47 7.45
C LYS A 338 10.56 -10.74 6.39
N ILE A 339 10.85 -11.68 5.49
CA ILE A 339 9.90 -12.16 4.48
C ILE A 339 8.85 -13.01 5.19
N ARG A 340 7.63 -12.50 5.30
CA ARG A 340 6.50 -13.17 5.94
C ARG A 340 5.57 -13.84 4.93
N GLU A 341 5.50 -13.30 3.71
CA GLU A 341 4.69 -13.87 2.63
C GLU A 341 5.25 -15.25 2.19
N PRO A 342 4.51 -16.35 2.38
CA PRO A 342 5.06 -17.71 2.22
C PRO A 342 5.38 -18.05 0.76
N PHE A 343 4.55 -17.59 -0.17
CA PHE A 343 4.77 -17.80 -1.60
C PHE A 343 6.06 -17.10 -2.06
N VAL A 344 6.21 -15.83 -1.70
CA VAL A 344 7.39 -15.02 -2.02
C VAL A 344 8.66 -15.64 -1.41
N LYS A 345 8.59 -16.12 -0.16
CA LYS A 345 9.71 -16.82 0.48
C LYS A 345 10.16 -18.05 -0.31
N ARG A 346 9.23 -18.92 -0.73
CA ARG A 346 9.55 -20.12 -1.53
C ARG A 346 10.15 -19.75 -2.89
N LEU A 347 9.62 -18.69 -3.52
CA LEU A 347 10.09 -18.20 -4.81
C LEU A 347 11.52 -17.64 -4.72
N LEU A 348 11.78 -16.79 -3.73
CA LEU A 348 13.10 -16.20 -3.50
C LEU A 348 14.13 -17.27 -3.12
N ASN A 349 13.78 -18.25 -2.30
CA ASN A 349 14.71 -19.34 -1.94
C ASN A 349 15.12 -20.18 -3.17
N LYS A 350 14.17 -20.52 -4.06
CA LYS A 350 14.49 -21.26 -5.30
C LYS A 350 15.43 -20.46 -6.20
N ARG A 351 15.17 -19.16 -6.34
CA ARG A 351 16.02 -18.27 -7.14
C ARG A 351 17.38 -18.06 -6.50
N ALA A 352 17.46 -17.88 -5.19
CA ALA A 352 18.70 -17.76 -4.44
C ALA A 352 19.60 -18.98 -4.63
N LEU A 353 19.02 -20.19 -4.56
CA LEU A 353 19.76 -21.43 -4.83
C LEU A 353 20.33 -21.45 -6.25
N MET A 354 19.52 -21.08 -7.25
CA MET A 354 19.96 -21.01 -8.64
C MET A 354 21.10 -19.99 -8.81
N VAL A 355 20.96 -18.80 -8.25
CA VAL A 355 22.00 -17.75 -8.33
C VAL A 355 23.28 -18.20 -7.62
N LEU A 356 23.21 -18.81 -6.45
CA LEU A 356 24.39 -19.35 -5.77
C LEU A 356 25.09 -20.43 -6.60
N MET A 357 24.33 -21.30 -7.26
CA MET A 357 24.90 -22.32 -8.13
C MET A 357 25.65 -21.69 -9.30
N VAL A 358 25.06 -20.68 -9.96
CA VAL A 358 25.71 -19.93 -11.05
C VAL A 358 26.96 -19.19 -10.55
N THR A 359 26.88 -18.53 -9.40
CA THR A 359 28.02 -17.85 -8.76
C THR A 359 29.16 -18.83 -8.49
N ALA A 360 28.87 -19.98 -7.86
CA ALA A 360 29.87 -20.98 -7.50
C ALA A 360 30.54 -21.61 -8.74
N ILE A 361 29.78 -21.91 -9.79
CA ILE A 361 30.33 -22.46 -11.04
C ILE A 361 31.24 -21.43 -11.72
N THR A 362 30.80 -20.18 -11.81
CA THR A 362 31.57 -19.10 -12.46
C THR A 362 32.85 -18.79 -11.68
N ASP A 363 32.76 -18.75 -10.36
CA ASP A 363 33.90 -18.55 -9.47
C ASP A 363 34.92 -19.69 -9.57
N ALA A 364 34.47 -20.94 -9.47
CA ALA A 364 35.34 -22.10 -9.62
C ALA A 364 36.02 -22.12 -10.99
N ALA A 365 35.31 -21.79 -12.07
CA ALA A 365 35.87 -21.74 -13.42
C ALA A 365 36.98 -20.67 -13.54
N LEU A 366 36.77 -19.48 -12.99
CA LEU A 366 37.76 -18.39 -13.02
C LEU A 366 38.98 -18.70 -12.15
N VAL A 367 38.77 -19.21 -10.94
CA VAL A 367 39.87 -19.60 -10.04
C VAL A 367 40.69 -20.73 -10.66
N LEU A 368 40.06 -21.77 -11.21
CA LEU A 368 40.78 -22.87 -11.87
C LEU A 368 41.58 -22.37 -13.08
N LEU A 369 41.04 -21.45 -13.88
CA LEU A 369 41.77 -20.85 -15.00
C LEU A 369 43.05 -20.17 -14.52
N PHE A 370 42.96 -19.25 -13.55
CA PHE A 370 44.13 -18.49 -13.08
C PHE A 370 45.13 -19.32 -12.26
N VAL A 371 44.67 -20.39 -11.60
CA VAL A 371 45.55 -21.30 -10.86
C VAL A 371 46.28 -22.24 -11.82
N LEU A 372 45.61 -22.82 -12.82
CA LEU A 372 46.19 -23.86 -13.69
C LEU A 372 47.06 -23.32 -14.84
N VAL A 373 46.90 -22.05 -15.22
CA VAL A 373 47.73 -21.45 -16.29
C VAL A 373 49.21 -21.47 -15.87
N PRO A 374 50.12 -22.02 -16.71
CA PRO A 374 51.54 -22.05 -16.39
C PRO A 374 52.09 -20.64 -16.27
N GLY A 375 52.93 -20.40 -15.25
CA GLY A 375 53.63 -19.13 -15.11
C GLY A 375 54.67 -18.96 -16.21
N LYS A 376 54.88 -17.72 -16.62
CA LYS A 376 56.00 -17.35 -17.49
C LYS A 376 56.56 -16.04 -16.99
N ARG A 377 57.82 -16.08 -16.53
CA ARG A 377 58.54 -14.88 -16.15
C ARG A 377 58.79 -14.03 -17.40
N LEU A 378 58.17 -12.85 -17.44
CA LEU A 378 58.35 -11.86 -18.51
C LEU A 378 59.74 -11.22 -18.46
#